data_AF-A0A2M9P8U6-F1
#
_entry.id   AF-A0A2M9P8U6-F1
#
_cell.length_a   1.000
_cell.length_b   1.000
_cell.length_c   1.000
_cell.angle_alpha   90.00
_cell.angle_beta   90.00
_cell.angle_gamma   90.00
#
_symmetry.space_group_name_H-M   'P 1'
#
loop_
_entity.id
_entity.type
_entity.pdbx_description
1 polymer ?
#
loop_
_entity_poly.entity_id
_entity_poly.type
_entity_poly.pdbx_seq_one_letter_code
_entity_poly.pdbx_strand_id
1 'polypeptide(L)'
;MMKPDESIQIFVPLKVRKQNGRPKIMPPATYLPSEDRTQDPHILRAIGRAWGWRRRMEAGEFNTVTDLAKAVGLAERHVSRQLRLA
;
A
#
# COMPACT_ATOMS: atom_id res chain seq x y z
N MET A 1 39.06 -5.96 2.60
CA MET A 1 38.93 -7.44 2.69
C MET A 1 38.15 -7.73 3.97
N MET A 2 36.88 -8.15 3.88
CA MET A 2 36.08 -8.47 5.08
C MET A 2 36.69 -9.67 5.80
N LYS A 3 36.81 -9.60 7.13
CA LYS A 3 37.33 -10.69 7.95
C LYS A 3 36.29 -11.83 8.00
N PRO A 4 36.69 -13.10 7.82
CA PRO A 4 35.75 -14.23 7.80
C PRO A 4 34.97 -14.45 9.12
N ASP A 5 35.47 -13.93 10.24
CA ASP A 5 34.83 -14.09 11.57
C ASP A 5 33.72 -13.08 11.88
N GLU A 6 33.39 -12.16 10.96
CA GLU A 6 32.41 -11.10 11.18
C GLU A 6 31.05 -11.38 10.49
N SER A 7 30.69 -12.66 10.33
CA SER A 7 29.41 -13.05 9.71
C SER A 7 28.63 -14.06 10.56
N ILE A 8 27.32 -13.85 10.67
CA ILE A 8 26.39 -14.79 11.33
C ILE A 8 25.75 -15.65 10.25
N GLN A 9 25.97 -16.97 10.31
CA GLN A 9 25.25 -17.92 9.47
C GLN A 9 23.95 -18.35 10.16
N ILE A 10 22.82 -18.13 9.49
CA ILE A 10 21.50 -18.52 9.98
C ILE A 10 20.95 -19.62 9.06
N PHE A 11 20.59 -20.76 9.65
CA PHE A 11 19.85 -21.80 8.94
C PHE A 11 18.35 -21.58 9.09
N VAL A 12 17.68 -21.25 7.98
CA VAL A 12 16.21 -21.09 7.96
C VAL A 12 15.61 -22.32 7.30
N PRO A 13 14.81 -23.14 8.02
CA PRO A 13 14.14 -24.29 7.42
C PRO A 13 13.02 -23.81 6.48
N LEU A 14 13.25 -23.91 5.17
CA LEU A 14 12.28 -23.53 4.13
C LEU A 14 11.72 -24.77 3.44
N LYS A 15 10.41 -24.80 3.20
CA LYS A 15 9.76 -25.83 2.37
C LYS A 15 9.39 -25.22 1.01
N VAL A 16 9.97 -25.76 -0.05
CA VAL A 16 9.63 -25.39 -1.43
C VAL A 16 8.42 -26.22 -1.87
N ARG A 17 7.37 -25.56 -2.38
CA ARG A 17 6.22 -26.22 -3.02
C ARG A 17 6.00 -25.63 -4.42
N LYS A 18 5.30 -26.34 -5.30
CA LYS A 18 4.94 -25.82 -6.63
C LYS A 18 3.63 -25.02 -6.53
N GLN A 19 3.66 -23.74 -6.92
CA GLN A 19 2.46 -22.93 -7.15
C GLN A 19 2.38 -22.64 -8.66
N ASN A 20 1.28 -23.06 -9.32
CA ASN A 20 1.09 -22.93 -10.78
C ASN A 20 2.29 -23.48 -11.60
N GLY A 21 2.85 -24.61 -11.18
CA GLY A 21 3.99 -25.26 -11.85
C GLY A 21 5.36 -24.66 -11.53
N ARG A 22 5.44 -23.50 -10.88
CA ARG A 22 6.71 -22.85 -10.50
C ARG A 22 7.07 -23.12 -9.03
N PRO A 23 8.34 -23.41 -8.70
CA PRO A 23 8.77 -23.57 -7.32
C PRO A 23 8.66 -22.24 -6.59
N LYS A 24 8.00 -22.24 -5.43
CA LYS A 24 7.87 -21.08 -4.54
C LYS A 24 8.15 -21.51 -3.11
N ILE A 25 8.84 -20.64 -2.37
CA ILE A 25 9.01 -20.77 -0.92
C ILE A 25 7.64 -20.54 -0.29
N MET A 26 7.10 -21.55 0.38
CA MET A 26 5.81 -21.44 1.04
C MET A 26 6.01 -21.18 2.54
N PRO A 27 5.17 -20.34 3.14
CA PRO A 27 5.17 -20.20 4.58
C PRO A 27 4.76 -21.52 5.26
N PRO A 28 5.04 -21.68 6.58
CA PRO A 28 4.69 -22.88 7.33
C PRO A 28 3.21 -23.28 7.18
N ALA A 29 2.86 -24.55 7.39
CA ALA A 29 1.48 -25.02 7.20
C ALA A 29 0.46 -24.36 8.16
N THR A 30 0.94 -23.82 9.28
CA THR A 30 0.17 -23.08 10.28
C THR A 30 0.02 -21.59 9.95
N TYR A 31 0.64 -21.14 8.85
CA TYR A 31 0.52 -19.76 8.41
C TYR A 31 -0.91 -19.47 7.96
N LEU A 32 -1.54 -18.51 8.62
CA LEU A 32 -2.87 -18.03 8.27
C LEU A 32 -2.72 -16.85 7.30
N PRO A 33 -3.19 -16.96 6.04
CA PRO A 33 -3.12 -15.85 5.07
C PRO A 33 -3.85 -14.58 5.49
N SER A 34 -4.61 -14.62 6.57
CA SER A 34 -5.24 -13.43 7.17
C SER A 34 -4.21 -12.43 7.72
N GLU A 35 -2.98 -12.84 8.00
CA GLU A 35 -1.90 -11.95 8.44
C GLU A 35 -1.31 -11.13 7.27
N ASP A 36 -1.30 -11.69 6.04
CA ASP A 36 -0.93 -10.98 4.80
C ASP A 36 -2.13 -10.34 4.09
N ARG A 37 -3.29 -10.19 4.75
CA ARG A 37 -4.36 -9.31 4.25
C ARG A 37 -3.95 -7.85 4.43
N THR A 38 -2.83 -7.48 3.83
CA THR A 38 -2.49 -6.10 3.54
C THR A 38 -3.68 -5.51 2.80
N GLN A 39 -4.26 -4.45 3.36
CA GLN A 39 -5.33 -3.71 2.72
C GLN A 39 -4.93 -3.41 1.28
N ASP A 40 -5.86 -3.54 0.33
CA ASP A 40 -5.57 -3.34 -1.08
C ASP A 40 -4.83 -2.00 -1.27
N PRO A 41 -3.62 -1.99 -1.86
CA PRO A 41 -2.82 -0.77 -2.00
C PRO A 41 -3.55 0.37 -2.71
N HIS A 42 -4.50 0.07 -3.60
CA HIS A 42 -5.33 1.07 -4.26
C HIS A 42 -6.32 1.72 -3.29
N ILE A 43 -6.89 0.96 -2.36
CA ILE A 43 -7.78 1.47 -1.31
C ILE A 43 -6.98 2.40 -0.38
N LEU A 44 -5.81 1.94 0.09
CA LEU A 44 -4.95 2.75 0.95
C LEU A 44 -4.55 4.08 0.30
N ARG A 45 -4.17 4.06 -0.98
CA ARG A 45 -3.85 5.28 -1.75
C ARG A 45 -5.07 6.18 -1.94
N ALA A 46 -6.26 5.62 -2.10
CA ALA A 46 -7.49 6.41 -2.23
C ALA A 46 -7.83 7.15 -0.93
N ILE A 47 -7.78 6.45 0.21
CA ILE A 47 -8.00 7.04 1.54
C ILE A 47 -6.94 8.10 1.84
N GLY A 48 -5.66 7.79 1.63
CA GLY A 48 -4.57 8.73 1.85
C GLY A 48 -4.70 10.01 1.02
N ARG A 49 -5.10 9.89 -0.26
CA ARG A 49 -5.38 11.06 -1.11
C ARG A 49 -6.57 11.86 -0.61
N ALA A 50 -7.66 11.20 -0.23
CA ALA A 50 -8.85 11.87 0.28
C ALA A 50 -8.53 12.73 1.51
N TRP A 51 -7.83 12.16 2.50
CA TRP A 51 -7.43 12.89 3.71
C TRP A 51 -6.37 13.96 3.44
N GLY A 52 -5.47 13.74 2.48
CA GLY A 52 -4.51 14.75 2.03
C GLY A 52 -5.22 15.95 1.41
N TRP A 53 -6.21 15.71 0.54
CA TRP A 53 -7.00 16.78 -0.08
C TRP A 53 -7.88 17.50 0.95
N ARG A 54 -8.54 16.79 1.85
CA ARG A 54 -9.36 17.37 2.93
C ARG A 54 -8.57 18.37 3.76
N ARG A 55 -7.36 18.00 4.20
CA ARG A 55 -6.47 18.90 4.97
C ARG A 55 -6.04 20.14 4.18
N ARG A 56 -5.77 20.01 2.89
CA ARG A 56 -5.41 21.15 2.03
C ARG A 56 -6.59 22.10 1.82
N MET A 57 -7.81 21.56 1.70
CA MET A 57 -9.03 22.36 1.67
C MET A 57 -9.28 23.07 3.02
N GLU A 58 -9.10 22.37 4.15
CA GLU A 58 -9.21 22.95 5.50
C GLU A 58 -8.15 24.03 5.75
N ALA A 59 -6.97 23.91 5.15
CA ALA A 59 -5.92 24.94 5.16
C ALA A 59 -6.22 26.14 4.23
N GLY A 60 -7.34 26.13 3.50
CA GLY A 60 -7.73 27.21 2.59
C GLY A 60 -6.95 27.23 1.26
N GLU A 61 -6.18 26.20 0.92
CA GLU A 61 -5.47 26.13 -0.37
C GLU A 61 -6.45 26.03 -1.56
N PHE A 62 -7.64 25.48 -1.32
CA PHE A 62 -8.71 25.37 -2.30
C PHE A 62 -10.04 25.77 -1.68
N ASN A 63 -10.75 26.68 -2.34
CA ASN A 63 -12.05 27.17 -1.87
C ASN A 63 -13.20 26.22 -2.24
N THR A 64 -13.09 25.51 -3.37
CA THR A 64 -14.13 24.61 -3.86
C THR A 64 -13.57 23.27 -4.33
N VAL A 65 -14.44 22.25 -4.39
CA VAL A 65 -14.08 20.94 -4.96
C VAL A 65 -13.71 21.06 -6.44
N THR A 66 -14.32 22.00 -7.17
CA THR A 66 -13.99 22.29 -8.56
C THR A 66 -12.57 22.84 -8.70
N ASP A 67 -12.11 23.71 -7.79
CA ASP A 67 -10.75 24.25 -7.80
C ASP A 67 -9.71 23.15 -7.56
N LEU A 68 -9.97 22.29 -6.56
CA LEU A 68 -9.16 21.12 -6.30
C LEU A 68 -9.11 20.20 -7.53
N ALA A 69 -10.25 19.92 -8.16
CA ALA A 69 -10.35 19.06 -9.33
C ALA A 69 -9.55 19.58 -10.53
N LYS A 70 -9.60 20.89 -10.78
CA LYS A 70 -8.75 21.56 -11.78
C LYS A 70 -7.27 21.42 -11.45
N ALA A 71 -6.89 21.64 -10.18
CA ALA A 71 -5.49 21.57 -9.75
C ALA A 71 -4.89 20.17 -9.85
N VAL A 72 -5.68 19.11 -9.63
CA VAL A 72 -5.21 17.72 -9.74
C VAL A 72 -5.45 17.09 -11.12
N GLY A 73 -6.08 17.82 -12.05
CA GLY A 73 -6.36 17.34 -13.41
C GLY A 73 -7.37 16.19 -13.47
N LEU A 74 -8.32 16.14 -12.53
CA LEU A 74 -9.34 15.09 -12.45
C LEU A 74 -10.74 15.66 -12.63
N ALA A 75 -11.67 14.82 -13.08
CA ALA A 75 -13.08 15.21 -13.14
C ALA A 75 -13.62 15.46 -11.73
N GLU A 76 -14.42 16.51 -11.55
CA GLU A 76 -14.99 16.90 -10.25
C GLU A 76 -15.71 15.73 -9.57
N ARG A 77 -16.53 14.97 -10.32
CA ARG A 77 -17.21 13.77 -9.81
C ARG A 77 -16.26 12.73 -9.20
N HIS A 78 -15.04 12.61 -9.70
CA HIS A 78 -14.04 11.67 -9.19
C HIS A 78 -13.48 12.16 -7.87
N VAL A 79 -13.13 13.45 -7.81
CA VAL A 79 -12.62 14.11 -6.60
C VAL A 79 -13.67 14.09 -5.50
N SER A 80 -14.92 14.46 -5.80
CA SER A 80 -16.05 14.37 -4.88
C SER A 80 -16.27 12.96 -4.34
N ARG A 81 -16.10 11.93 -5.19
CA ARG A 81 -16.23 10.52 -4.74
C ARG A 81 -15.07 10.11 -3.83
N GLN A 82 -13.85 10.52 -4.13
CA GLN A 82 -12.69 10.23 -3.28
C GLN A 82 -12.75 10.97 -1.95
N LEU A 83 -13.15 12.25 -1.92
CA LEU A 83 -13.29 13.03 -0.68
C LEU A 83 -14.26 12.40 0.33
N ARG A 84 -15.27 11.63 -0.11
CA ARG A 84 -16.18 10.90 0.78
C ARG A 84 -15.52 9.77 1.58
N LEU A 85 -14.26 9.43 1.26
CA LEU A 85 -13.47 8.43 2.00
C LEU A 85 -12.69 9.06 3.19
N ALA A 86 -12.74 10.38 3.33
CA ALA A 86 -12.05 11.14 4.36
C ALA A 86 -13.01 11.82 5.34
#